data_AF-K7AF43-F1
#
_entry.id   AF-K7AF43-F1
#
_cell.length_a   1.000
_cell.length_b   1.000
_cell.length_c   1.000
_cell.angle_alpha   90.00
_cell.angle_beta   90.00
_cell.angle_gamma   90.00
#
_symmetry.space_group_name_H-M   'P 1'
#
loop_
_entity.id
_entity.type
_entity.pdbx_description
1 polymer ?
#
loop_
_entity_poly.entity_id
_entity_poly.type
_entity_poly.pdbx_seq_one_letter_code
_entity_poly.pdbx_strand_id
1 'polypeptide(L)'
;VSCADIVALGTRDAVRISGGPAYEVPTGRRDSLVSNREEADNNLPGPDIPIPKLTSEFLSRGFTPEEMVVLLAGGHSIGKVRCIFIEPDATPMDPGYQASISKLCDGPNRDTGFVNMDEHNPNVGEVAA
;
A
#
# COMPACT_ATOMS: atom_id res chain seq x y z
N VAL A 1 -11.58 23.32 8.80
CA VAL A 1 -10.95 22.01 8.51
C VAL A 1 -10.63 21.98 7.04
N SER A 2 -9.38 21.72 6.65
CA SER A 2 -8.94 21.62 5.25
C SER A 2 -9.19 20.21 4.70
N CYS A 3 -9.26 20.06 3.37
CA CYS A 3 -9.30 18.74 2.74
C CYS A 3 -8.07 17.90 3.12
N ALA A 4 -6.89 18.53 3.21
CA ALA A 4 -5.66 17.88 3.65
C ALA A 4 -5.77 17.28 5.07
N ASP A 5 -6.37 17.98 6.03
CA ASP A 5 -6.61 17.43 7.37
C ASP A 5 -7.71 16.37 7.38
N ILE A 6 -8.75 16.51 6.55
CA ILE A 6 -9.81 15.49 6.41
C ILE A 6 -9.21 14.16 5.95
N VAL A 7 -8.32 14.17 4.95
CA VAL A 7 -7.65 12.95 4.48
C VAL A 7 -6.80 12.33 5.59
N ALA A 8 -6.00 13.13 6.30
CA ALA A 8 -5.15 12.61 7.36
C ALA A 8 -5.94 12.01 8.55
N LEU A 9 -7.01 12.68 8.98
CA LEU A 9 -7.88 12.21 10.06
C LEU A 9 -8.72 11.00 9.61
N GLY A 10 -9.22 11.01 8.38
CA GLY A 10 -9.95 9.89 7.79
C GLY A 10 -9.09 8.63 7.71
N THR A 11 -7.83 8.75 7.32
CA THR A 11 -6.88 7.63 7.32
C THR A 11 -6.67 7.07 8.73
N ARG A 12 -6.45 7.92 9.74
CA ARG A 12 -6.32 7.48 11.14
C ARG A 12 -7.56 6.70 11.60
N ASP A 13 -8.74 7.22 11.32
CA ASP A 13 -9.99 6.57 11.73
C ASP A 13 -10.20 5.25 10.99
N ALA A 14 -9.86 5.19 9.70
CA ALA A 14 -9.91 3.95 8.92
C ALA A 14 -8.95 2.89 9.46
N VAL A 15 -7.71 3.25 9.82
CA VAL A 15 -6.74 2.34 10.46
C VAL A 15 -7.32 1.80 11.76
N ARG A 16 -7.86 2.68 12.61
CA ARG A 16 -8.42 2.28 13.92
C ARG A 16 -9.63 1.36 13.79
N ILE A 17 -10.54 1.65 12.86
CA ILE A 17 -11.74 0.84 12.58
C ILE A 17 -11.35 -0.53 12.03
N SER A 18 -10.28 -0.59 11.24
CA SER A 18 -9.74 -1.84 10.69
C SER A 18 -8.99 -2.67 11.74
N GLY A 19 -8.88 -2.23 12.99
CA GLY A 19 -8.19 -2.98 14.06
C GLY A 19 -6.74 -2.54 14.33
N GLY A 20 -6.23 -1.56 13.59
CA GLY A 20 -4.91 -0.98 13.79
C GLY A 20 -4.81 -0.08 15.03
N PRO A 21 -3.60 0.45 15.32
CA PRO A 21 -3.34 1.25 16.51
C PRO A 21 -4.10 2.58 16.48
N ALA A 22 -4.42 3.08 17.68
CA ALA A 22 -4.86 4.46 17.86
C ALA A 22 -3.64 5.38 17.97
N TYR A 23 -3.64 6.48 17.24
CA TYR A 23 -2.60 7.49 17.30
C TYR A 23 -3.16 8.88 17.02
N GLU A 24 -2.51 9.91 17.57
CA GLU A 24 -2.89 11.30 17.32
C GLU A 24 -2.30 11.80 16.01
N VAL A 25 -3.08 12.57 15.26
CA VAL A 25 -2.65 13.19 14.01
C VAL A 25 -2.61 14.71 14.21
N PRO A 26 -1.43 15.35 14.09
CA PRO A 26 -1.34 16.81 14.12
C PRO A 26 -2.20 17.42 13.01
N THR A 27 -3.00 18.42 13.34
CA THR A 27 -3.86 19.15 12.39
C THR A 27 -3.29 20.54 12.10
N GLY A 28 -3.83 21.22 11.07
CA GLY A 28 -3.42 22.55 10.64
C GLY A 28 -2.88 22.59 9.21
N ARG A 29 -3.00 21.49 8.45
CA ARG A 29 -2.64 21.48 7.03
C ARG A 29 -3.56 22.41 6.25
N ARG A 30 -3.07 22.94 5.13
CA ARG A 30 -3.84 23.78 4.20
C ARG A 30 -3.91 23.11 2.84
N ASP A 31 -4.98 23.39 2.11
CA ASP A 31 -5.18 22.83 0.78
C ASP A 31 -4.28 23.52 -0.24
N SER A 32 -3.72 22.74 -1.16
CA SER A 32 -2.92 23.27 -2.26
C SER A 32 -3.79 24.02 -3.26
N LEU A 33 -3.21 24.97 -3.97
CA LEU A 33 -3.87 25.69 -5.07
C LEU A 33 -3.69 25.02 -6.43
N VAL A 34 -2.81 24.02 -6.50
CA VAL A 34 -2.43 23.32 -7.73
C VAL A 34 -2.23 21.83 -7.45
N SER A 35 -2.47 21.01 -8.47
CA SER A 35 -2.07 19.61 -8.54
C SER A 35 -0.87 19.46 -9.47
N ASN A 36 0.07 18.56 -9.14
CA ASN A 36 1.24 18.29 -9.97
C ASN A 36 1.32 16.81 -10.37
N ARG A 37 1.02 16.52 -11.64
CA ARG A 37 1.06 15.15 -12.17
C ARG A 37 2.48 14.62 -12.29
N GLU A 38 3.41 15.44 -12.78
CA GLU A 38 4.80 15.02 -12.98
C GLU A 38 5.46 14.65 -11.65
N GLU A 39 5.16 15.39 -10.59
CA GLU A 39 5.60 15.04 -9.24
C GLU A 39 5.02 13.70 -8.76
N ALA A 40 3.75 13.41 -9.04
CA ALA A 40 3.14 12.14 -8.68
C ALA A 40 3.77 10.97 -9.45
N ASP A 41 3.93 11.11 -10.77
CA ASP A 41 4.51 10.08 -11.64
C ASP A 41 5.96 9.76 -11.26
N ASN A 42 6.73 10.76 -10.81
CA ASN A 42 8.14 10.59 -10.47
C ASN A 42 8.36 10.10 -9.02
N ASN A 43 7.45 10.38 -8.10
CA ASN A 43 7.68 10.19 -6.68
C ASN A 43 6.88 9.03 -6.05
N LEU A 44 5.88 8.47 -6.75
CA LEU A 44 5.13 7.31 -6.25
C LEU A 44 5.75 6.00 -6.77
N PRO A 45 6.15 5.07 -5.88
CA PRO A 45 6.74 3.81 -6.30
C PRO A 45 5.69 2.90 -6.96
N GLY A 46 6.07 2.26 -8.07
CA GLY A 46 5.34 1.15 -8.65
C GLY A 46 5.55 -0.16 -7.87
N PRO A 47 4.72 -1.19 -8.10
CA PRO A 47 4.83 -2.49 -7.41
C PRO A 47 6.09 -3.29 -7.82
N ASP A 48 6.69 -2.98 -8.97
CA ASP A 48 7.87 -3.62 -9.55
C ASP A 48 9.20 -2.95 -9.11
N ILE A 49 9.14 -1.98 -8.20
CA ILE A 49 10.31 -1.24 -7.73
C ILE A 49 11.33 -2.17 -7.02
N PRO A 50 12.62 -2.14 -7.41
CA PRO A 50 13.65 -2.89 -6.71
C PRO A 50 13.87 -2.36 -5.28
N ILE A 51 14.10 -3.26 -4.32
CA ILE A 51 14.31 -2.92 -2.90
C ILE A 51 15.34 -1.81 -2.67
N PRO A 52 16.52 -1.77 -3.32
CA PRO A 52 17.47 -0.68 -3.11
C PRO A 52 16.93 0.70 -3.54
N LYS A 53 16.13 0.74 -4.61
CA LYS A 53 15.51 1.98 -5.10
C LYS A 53 14.38 2.40 -4.16
N LEU A 54 13.52 1.46 -3.75
CA LEU A 54 12.46 1.70 -2.76
C LEU A 54 13.04 2.28 -1.46
N THR A 55 14.12 1.69 -0.96
CA THR A 55 14.82 2.15 0.24
C THR A 55 15.33 3.59 0.06
N SER A 56 15.96 3.89 -1.08
CA SER A 56 16.44 5.25 -1.38
C SER A 56 15.31 6.29 -1.43
N GLU A 57 14.15 5.93 -1.99
CA GLU A 57 12.97 6.81 -2.03
C GLU A 57 12.38 7.10 -0.64
N PHE A 58 12.39 6.13 0.27
CA PHE A 58 11.95 6.35 1.65
C PHE A 58 12.96 7.19 2.44
N LEU A 59 14.26 6.90 2.30
CA LEU A 59 15.33 7.67 2.93
C LEU A 59 15.33 9.14 2.49
N SER A 60 15.06 9.41 1.21
CA SER A 60 15.01 10.80 0.68
C SER A 60 13.87 11.63 1.30
N ARG A 61 12.83 10.96 1.83
CA ARG A 61 11.69 11.55 2.54
C ARG A 61 11.88 11.61 4.05
N GLY A 62 13.05 11.19 4.55
CA GLY A 62 13.40 11.21 5.97
C GLY A 62 12.91 10.01 6.78
N PHE A 63 12.48 8.92 6.13
CA PHE A 63 12.16 7.67 6.81
C PHE A 63 13.40 6.78 6.96
N THR A 64 13.41 5.96 7.99
CA THR A 64 14.36 4.86 8.19
C THR A 64 13.94 3.62 7.40
N PRO A 65 14.87 2.66 7.15
CA PRO A 65 14.52 1.37 6.57
C PRO A 65 13.47 0.60 7.39
N GLU A 66 13.53 0.71 8.72
CA GLU A 66 12.56 0.09 9.62
C GLU A 66 11.16 0.70 9.44
N GLU A 67 11.06 2.04 9.36
CA GLU A 67 9.79 2.72 9.07
C GLU A 67 9.26 2.37 7.68
N MET A 68 10.13 2.22 6.68
CA MET A 68 9.74 1.73 5.36
C MET A 68 9.06 0.35 5.45
N VAL A 69 9.68 -0.61 6.16
CA VAL A 69 9.12 -1.95 6.33
C VAL A 69 7.78 -1.91 7.05
N VAL A 70 7.68 -1.15 8.14
CA VAL A 70 6.42 -1.00 8.91
C VAL A 70 5.30 -0.40 8.05
N LEU A 71 5.60 0.66 7.28
CA LEU A 71 4.61 1.32 6.43
C LEU A 71 4.13 0.43 5.28
N LEU A 72 5.03 -0.35 4.67
CA LEU A 72 4.69 -1.27 3.58
C LEU A 72 3.89 -2.48 4.09
N ALA A 73 4.34 -3.11 5.17
CA ALA A 73 3.66 -4.27 5.75
C ALA A 73 2.27 -3.90 6.28
N GLY A 74 2.17 -2.81 7.06
CA GLY A 74 0.89 -2.37 7.62
C GLY A 74 -0.06 -1.84 6.54
N GLY A 75 0.44 -1.08 5.57
CA GLY A 75 -0.37 -0.50 4.49
C GLY A 75 -1.01 -1.56 3.59
N HIS A 76 -0.34 -2.70 3.38
CA HIS A 76 -0.83 -3.82 2.59
C HIS A 76 -1.52 -4.92 3.42
N SER A 77 -1.69 -4.75 4.74
CA SER A 77 -2.47 -5.69 5.56
C SER A 77 -3.97 -5.65 5.25
N ILE A 78 -4.46 -4.62 4.55
CA ILE A 78 -5.87 -4.48 4.16
C ILE A 78 -6.00 -4.06 2.69
N GLY A 79 -7.18 -4.30 2.13
CA GLY A 79 -7.53 -3.82 0.79
C GLY A 79 -7.18 -4.82 -0.30
N LYS A 80 -7.19 -4.34 -1.55
CA LYS A 80 -7.14 -5.16 -2.76
C LYS A 80 -6.18 -4.58 -3.78
N VAL A 81 -5.63 -5.46 -4.60
CA VAL A 81 -4.77 -5.14 -5.74
C VAL A 81 -5.35 -5.73 -7.01
N ARG A 82 -5.23 -4.98 -8.11
CA ARG A 82 -5.64 -5.46 -9.43
C ARG A 82 -4.64 -6.48 -9.96
N CYS A 83 -5.16 -7.50 -10.65
CA CYS A 83 -4.34 -8.55 -11.22
C CYS A 83 -3.26 -8.04 -12.19
N ILE A 84 -3.45 -6.90 -12.85
CA ILE A 84 -2.42 -6.29 -13.72
C ILE A 84 -1.10 -5.98 -13.00
N PHE A 85 -1.13 -5.83 -11.67
CA PHE A 85 0.04 -5.50 -10.85
C PHE A 85 0.66 -6.73 -10.19
N ILE A 86 0.07 -7.90 -10.38
CA ILE A 86 0.59 -9.16 -9.84
C ILE A 86 1.34 -9.87 -10.94
N GLU A 87 2.49 -10.44 -10.62
CA GLU A 87 3.20 -11.40 -11.45
C GLU A 87 3.05 -12.78 -10.80
N PRO A 88 2.08 -13.62 -11.25
CA PRO A 88 1.83 -14.91 -10.63
C PRO A 88 3.02 -15.86 -10.70
N ASP A 89 3.97 -15.63 -11.61
CA ASP A 89 5.21 -16.37 -11.76
C ASP A 89 6.42 -15.75 -11.04
N ALA A 90 6.22 -14.66 -10.28
CA ALA A 90 7.28 -14.04 -9.49
C ALA A 90 7.86 -15.03 -8.45
N THR A 91 9.17 -14.94 -8.24
CA THR A 91 9.88 -15.78 -7.27
C THR A 91 10.69 -14.92 -6.29
N PRO A 92 10.78 -15.32 -5.01
CA PRO A 92 10.15 -16.50 -4.39
C PRO A 92 8.66 -16.28 -4.05
N MET A 93 7.81 -17.26 -4.34
CA MET A 93 6.40 -17.31 -3.96
C MET A 93 6.06 -18.72 -3.46
N ASP A 94 5.20 -18.83 -2.44
CA ASP A 94 4.73 -20.13 -1.97
C ASP A 94 4.00 -20.87 -3.12
N PRO A 95 4.33 -22.13 -3.45
CA PRO A 95 3.72 -22.83 -4.57
C PRO A 95 2.19 -23.02 -4.46
N GLY A 96 1.67 -23.15 -3.24
CA GLY A 96 0.24 -23.27 -2.99
C GLY A 96 -0.49 -21.94 -3.23
N TYR A 97 0.11 -20.85 -2.75
CA TYR A 97 -0.38 -19.50 -3.03
C TYR A 97 -0.28 -19.15 -4.52
N GLN A 98 0.83 -19.51 -5.16
CA GLN A 98 1.06 -19.32 -6.59
C GLN A 98 -0.05 -19.97 -7.43
N ALA A 99 -0.37 -21.24 -7.16
CA ALA A 99 -1.45 -21.92 -7.86
C ALA A 99 -2.82 -21.23 -7.66
N SER A 100 -3.04 -20.66 -6.47
CA SER A 100 -4.27 -19.95 -6.13
C SER A 100 -4.36 -18.60 -6.86
N ILE A 101 -3.29 -17.80 -6.85
CA ILE A 101 -3.26 -16.47 -7.45
C ILE A 101 -3.26 -16.54 -8.99
N SER A 102 -2.59 -17.53 -9.60
CA SER A 102 -2.66 -17.79 -11.05
C SER A 102 -4.09 -18.03 -11.51
N LYS A 103 -4.86 -18.84 -10.77
CA LYS A 103 -6.27 -19.10 -11.11
C LYS A 103 -7.13 -17.82 -11.10
N LEU A 104 -6.79 -16.86 -10.26
CA LEU A 104 -7.52 -15.61 -10.11
C LEU A 104 -7.07 -14.55 -11.12
N CYS A 105 -5.78 -14.49 -11.43
CA CYS A 105 -5.16 -13.39 -12.16
C CYS A 105 -4.64 -13.71 -13.57
N ASP A 106 -4.71 -14.97 -14.00
CA ASP A 106 -4.38 -15.36 -15.38
C ASP A 106 -5.60 -15.34 -16.31
N GLY A 107 -5.33 -15.30 -17.62
CA GLY A 107 -6.34 -15.36 -18.66
C GLY A 107 -7.26 -14.13 -18.68
N PRO A 108 -8.60 -14.30 -18.83
CA PRO A 108 -9.52 -13.18 -19.05
C PRO A 108 -9.65 -12.23 -17.85
N ASN A 109 -9.20 -12.65 -16.67
CA ASN A 109 -9.26 -11.85 -15.45
C ASN A 109 -8.03 -10.96 -15.27
N ARG A 110 -7.03 -11.05 -16.15
CA ARG A 110 -5.78 -10.28 -16.04
C ARG A 110 -6.02 -8.78 -15.83
N ASP A 111 -6.93 -8.20 -16.60
CA ASP A 111 -7.15 -6.75 -16.61
C ASP A 111 -8.21 -6.26 -15.61
N THR A 112 -9.16 -7.13 -15.25
CA THR A 112 -10.37 -6.77 -14.50
C THR A 112 -10.42 -7.39 -13.10
N GLY A 113 -9.62 -8.41 -12.83
CA GLY A 113 -9.60 -9.13 -11.56
C GLY A 113 -8.89 -8.36 -10.45
N PHE A 114 -9.18 -8.78 -9.22
CA PHE A 114 -8.57 -8.26 -8.01
C PHE A 114 -8.32 -9.41 -7.03
N VAL A 115 -7.27 -9.30 -6.24
CA VAL A 115 -7.01 -10.16 -5.09
C VAL A 115 -6.85 -9.30 -3.84
N ASN A 116 -7.01 -9.90 -2.67
CA ASN A 116 -6.73 -9.19 -1.42
C ASN A 116 -5.22 -9.02 -1.26
N MET A 117 -4.78 -7.91 -0.67
CA MET A 117 -3.37 -7.69 -0.36
C MET A 117 -2.88 -8.64 0.75
N ASP A 118 -3.73 -8.90 1.74
CA ASP A 118 -3.58 -10.01 2.69
C ASP A 118 -4.61 -11.10 2.39
N GLU A 119 -4.12 -12.32 2.12
CA GLU A 119 -4.95 -13.49 1.86
C GLU A 119 -5.68 -13.98 3.13
N HIS A 120 -5.09 -13.78 4.30
CA HIS A 120 -5.57 -14.36 5.56
C HIS A 120 -6.61 -13.46 6.24
N ASN A 121 -6.26 -12.18 6.44
CA ASN A 121 -7.08 -11.22 7.18
C ASN A 121 -7.33 -9.92 6.38
N PRO A 122 -8.01 -9.97 5.23
CA PRO A 122 -8.06 -8.88 4.24
C PRO A 122 -8.69 -7.55 4.71
N ASN A 123 -9.32 -7.54 5.89
CA ASN A 123 -10.01 -6.39 6.48
C ASN A 123 -9.48 -6.03 7.88
N VAL A 124 -8.40 -6.68 8.33
CA VAL A 124 -7.78 -6.38 9.63
C VAL A 124 -6.44 -5.71 9.39
N GLY A 125 -6.31 -4.47 9.86
CA GLY A 125 -5.06 -3.72 9.84
C GLY A 125 -4.14 -4.22 10.95
N GLU A 126 -3.45 -5.32 10.69
CA GLU A 126 -2.43 -5.84 11.59
C GLU A 126 -1.11 -5.13 11.30
N VAL A 127 -0.45 -4.66 12.34
CA VAL A 127 0.95 -4.24 12.23
C VAL A 127 1.74 -5.49 12.58
N ALA A 128 2.51 -6.03 11.63
CA ALA A 128 3.48 -7.07 11.95
C ALA A 128 4.35 -6.54 13.10
N ALA A 129 4.19 -7.15 14.27
CA ALA A 129 4.93 -6.81 15.48
C ALA A 129 6.39 -7.28 15.37
#